data_AF-A0A960WUP6-F1
#
_entry.id   AF-A0A960WUP6-F1
#
_cell.length_a   1.000
_cell.length_b   1.000
_cell.length_c   1.000
_cell.angle_alpha   90.00
_cell.angle_beta   90.00
_cell.angle_gamma   90.00
#
_symmetry.space_group_name_H-M   'P 1'
#
loop_
_entity.id
_entity.type
_entity.pdbx_description
1 polymer ?
#
loop_
_entity_poly.entity_id
_entity_poly.type
_entity_poly.pdbx_seq_one_letter_code
_entity_poly.pdbx_strand_id
1 'polypeptide(L)' 'REVNAGSLYLDGNKQGEIKGFDLAFGWDPKAVMLVLGAAYVGQIDDLAVFNRALGDDEVKSLHGLESGVGGLLRP' A
#
# COMPACT_ATOMS: atom_id res chain seq x y z
N ARG A 1 7.03 -9.83 20.09
CA ARG A 1 6.11 -8.69 19.91
C ARG A 1 6.34 -8.22 18.48
N GLU A 2 5.32 -8.23 17.62
CA GLU A 2 5.48 -7.70 16.26
C GLU A 2 6.03 -6.28 16.37
N VAL A 3 7.12 -6.04 15.65
CA VAL A 3 7.77 -4.74 15.61
C VAL A 3 6.97 -3.93 14.59
N ASN A 4 6.30 -2.87 15.04
CA ASN A 4 5.67 -1.90 14.15
C ASN A 4 6.67 -1.53 13.04
N ALA A 5 6.27 -1.80 11.79
CA ALA A 5 7.11 -1.65 10.62
C ALA A 5 6.29 -1.24 9.41
N GLY A 6 6.95 -0.56 8.47
CA GLY A 6 6.39 -0.18 7.18
C GLY A 6 7.45 -0.34 6.10
N SER A 7 7.07 -0.82 4.93
CA SER A 7 7.98 -1.06 3.81
C SER A 7 7.53 -0.27 2.59
N LEU A 8 8.50 0.29 1.86
CA LEU A 8 8.25 0.93 0.57
C LEU A 8 8.78 0.04 -0.55
N TYR A 9 7.95 -0.14 -1.56
CA TYR A 9 8.31 -0.82 -2.80
C TYR A 9 8.04 0.13 -3.96
N LEU A 10 8.95 0.16 -4.93
CA LEU A 10 8.81 0.88 -6.20
C LEU A 10 9.16 -0.10 -7.32
N ASP A 11 8.35 -0.11 -8.38
CA ASP A 11 8.49 -1.01 -9.53
C ASP A 11 8.60 -2.50 -9.12
N GLY A 12 7.83 -2.90 -8.11
CA GLY A 12 7.84 -4.26 -7.55
C GLY A 12 9.07 -4.61 -6.70
N ASN A 13 9.99 -3.67 -6.46
CA ASN A 13 11.23 -3.90 -5.72
C ASN A 13 11.25 -3.16 -4.38
N LYS A 14 11.73 -3.82 -3.33
CA LYS A 14 11.84 -3.24 -1.99
C LYS A 14 12.91 -2.14 -1.96
N GLN A 15 12.52 -0.94 -1.54
CA GLN A 15 13.39 0.24 -1.47
C GLN A 15 13.88 0.52 -0.06
N GLY A 16 13.08 0.15 0.94
CA GLY A 16 13.44 0.37 2.33
C GLY A 16 12.34 -0.07 3.28
N GLU A 17 12.68 -0.08 4.56
CA GLU A 17 11.74 -0.34 5.64
C GLU A 17 12.05 0.57 6.83
N ILE A 18 11.00 0.91 7.56
CA ILE A 18 11.09 1.46 8.91
C ILE A 18 10.76 0.35 9.91
N LYS A 19 11.50 0.30 11.02
CA LYS A 19 11.32 -0.68 12.11
C LYS A 19 11.37 0.03 13.45
N GLY A 20 10.57 -0.44 14.41
CA GLY A 20 10.59 0.05 15.79
C GLY A 20 10.04 1.47 15.94
N PHE A 21 9.24 1.92 14.98
CA PHE A 21 8.54 3.20 15.03
C PHE A 21 7.13 3.00 15.60
N ASP A 22 6.58 3.97 16.31
CA ASP A 22 5.18 3.88 16.73
C ASP A 22 4.25 4.19 15.56
N LEU A 23 3.60 3.17 15.01
CA LEU A 23 2.64 3.28 13.91
C LEU A 23 1.19 3.28 14.41
N ALA A 24 0.96 3.51 15.71
CA ALA A 24 -0.39 3.70 16.22
C ALA A 24 -1.01 4.97 15.59
N PHE A 25 -2.12 4.80 14.88
CA PHE A 25 -2.91 5.93 14.40
C PHE A 25 -3.51 6.67 15.60
N GLY A 26 -2.99 7.86 15.91
CA GLY A 26 -3.55 8.74 16.95
C GLY A 26 -4.81 9.50 16.54
N TRP A 27 -5.50 9.06 15.48
CA TRP A 27 -6.63 9.75 14.87
C TRP A 27 -7.97 9.13 15.28
N ASP A 28 -9.04 9.94 15.28
CA ASP A 28 -10.40 9.42 15.46
C ASP A 28 -10.79 8.58 14.23
N PRO A 29 -11.02 7.27 14.37
CA PRO A 29 -11.38 6.40 13.25
C PRO A 29 -12.67 6.84 12.54
N LYS A 30 -13.55 7.59 13.20
CA LYS A 30 -14.79 8.13 12.59
C LYS A 30 -14.54 9.32 11.68
N ALA A 31 -13.38 9.96 11.78
CA ALA A 31 -13.01 11.16 11.02
C ALA A 31 -11.94 10.88 9.95
N VAL A 32 -11.49 9.63 9.79
CA VAL A 32 -10.46 9.28 8.81
C VAL A 32 -11.05 9.31 7.40
N MET A 33 -10.38 10.02 6.50
CA MET A 33 -10.67 10.04 5.07
C MET A 33 -9.47 9.53 4.29
N LEU A 34 -9.71 8.73 3.25
CA LEU A 34 -8.70 8.41 2.25
C LEU A 34 -8.69 9.53 1.20
N VAL A 35 -7.74 10.46 1.32
CA VAL A 35 -7.59 11.58 0.38
C VAL A 35 -6.63 11.17 -0.72
N LEU A 36 -7.10 11.22 -1.97
CA LEU A 36 -6.29 10.96 -3.15
C LEU A 36 -5.98 12.28 -3.86
N GLY A 37 -4.76 12.42 -4.34
CA GLY A 37 -4.38 13.55 -5.17
C GLY A 37 -4.05 14.86 -4.42
N ALA A 38 -3.88 14.82 -3.09
CA ALA A 38 -3.43 16.00 -2.35
C ALA A 38 -2.04 16.43 -2.82
N ALA A 39 -1.96 17.59 -3.48
CA ALA A 39 -0.73 18.10 -4.10
C ALA A 39 -0.09 17.16 -5.15
N TYR A 40 -0.90 16.35 -5.84
CA TYR A 40 -0.45 15.50 -6.93
C TYR A 40 -0.88 16.06 -8.29
N VAL A 41 0.01 15.99 -9.29
CA VAL A 41 -0.30 16.36 -10.68
C VAL A 41 -0.02 15.15 -11.56
N GLY A 42 -1.08 14.55 -12.12
CA GLY A 42 -0.98 13.36 -12.94
C GLY A 42 -2.27 12.53 -12.91
N GLN A 43 -2.21 11.34 -13.49
CA GLN A 43 -3.28 10.34 -13.47
C GLN A 43 -2.89 9.18 -12.55
N ILE A 44 -3.88 8.63 -11.84
CA ILE A 44 -3.74 7.41 -11.04
C ILE A 44 -4.69 6.40 -11.69
N ASP A 45 -4.13 5.38 -12.33
CA ASP A 45 -4.92 4.37 -13.03
C ASP A 45 -5.66 3.45 -12.04
N ASP A 46 -4.97 3.04 -10.97
CA ASP A 46 -5.41 2.01 -10.03
C ASP A 46 -5.08 2.36 -8.56
N LEU A 47 -5.96 1.96 -7.64
CA LEU A 47 -5.71 1.97 -6.20
C LEU A 47 -6.35 0.75 -5.53
N ALA A 48 -5.57 0.04 -4.72
CA ALA A 48 -6.06 -1.07 -3.89
C ALA A 48 -5.65 -0.89 -2.43
N VAL A 49 -6.54 -1.28 -1.52
CA VAL A 49 -6.29 -1.30 -0.07
C VAL A 49 -6.58 -2.69 0.45
N PHE A 50 -5.63 -3.26 1.19
CA PHE A 50 -5.72 -4.61 1.74
C PHE A 50 -5.90 -4.54 3.27
N ASN A 51 -6.66 -5.47 3.82
CA ASN A 51 -6.87 -5.59 5.27
C ASN A 51 -5.74 -6.33 6.00
N ARG A 52 -4.64 -6.62 5.30
CA ARG A 52 -3.42 -7.23 5.83
C ARG A 52 -2.20 -6.67 5.10
N ALA A 53 -1.04 -6.83 5.73
CA ALA A 53 0.23 -6.60 5.06
C ALA A 53 0.45 -7.64 3.95
N LEU A 54 1.02 -7.19 2.84
CA LEU A 54 1.53 -8.05 1.76
C LEU A 54 3.01 -8.36 1.99
N GLY A 55 3.44 -9.56 1.62
CA GLY A 55 4.86 -9.94 1.58
C GLY A 55 5.56 -9.51 0.29
N ASP A 56 6.90 -9.62 0.27
CA ASP A 56 7.74 -9.22 -0.87
C ASP A 56 7.31 -9.89 -2.19
N ASP A 57 7.05 -11.20 -2.17
CA ASP A 57 6.61 -11.95 -3.34
C ASP A 57 5.22 -11.50 -3.83
N GLU A 58 4.32 -11.18 -2.92
CA GLU A 58 2.97 -10.73 -3.26
C GLU A 58 2.98 -9.35 -3.90
N VAL A 59 3.83 -8.44 -3.41
CA VAL A 59 4.04 -7.12 -4.03
C VAL A 59 4.63 -7.28 -5.43
N LYS A 60 5.59 -8.19 -5.61
CA LYS A 60 6.18 -8.47 -6.91
C LYS A 60 5.15 -9.04 -7.89
N SER A 61 4.30 -9.96 -7.44
CA SER A 61 3.20 -10.50 -8.24
C SER A 61 2.16 -9.42 -8.58
N LEU A 62 1.82 -8.53 -7.65
CA LEU A 62 0.88 -7.43 -7.86
C LEU A 62 1.38 -6.46 -8.94
N HIS A 63 2.66 -6.08 -8.90
CA HIS A 63 3.29 -5.24 -9.92
C HIS A 63 3.31 -5.90 -11.30
N GLY A 64 3.37 -7.24 -11.36
CA GLY A 64 3.38 -8.01 -12.60
C GLY A 64 2.01 -8.22 -13.26
N LEU A 65 0.92 -7.71 -12.68
CA LEU A 65 -0.41 -7.89 -13.26
C LEU A 65 -0.58 -7.04 -14.53
N GLU A 66 -0.88 -7.71 -15.66
CA GLU A 66 -1.05 -7.04 -16.96
C GLU A 66 -2.21 -6.03 -17.01
N SER A 67 -3.23 -6.23 -16.17
CA SER A 67 -4.41 -5.34 -16.09
C SER A 67 -4.46 -4.56 -14.78
N GLY A 68 -3.31 -4.42 -14.12
CA GLY A 68 -3.20 -3.78 -12.82
C GLY A 68 -4.03 -4.48 -11.74
N VAL A 69 -4.38 -3.76 -10.68
CA VAL A 69 -5.05 -4.37 -9.51
C VAL A 69 -6.50 -4.76 -9.83
N GLY A 70 -7.12 -4.12 -10.82
CA GLY A 70 -8.46 -4.47 -11.30
C GLY A 70 -8.55 -5.91 -11.84
N GLY A 71 -7.44 -6.49 -12.28
CA GLY A 71 -7.36 -7.89 -12.71
C GLY A 71 -7.72 -8.90 -11.61
N LEU A 72 -7.53 -8.55 -10.34
CA LEU A 72 -7.82 -9.42 -9.19
C LEU A 72 -9.32 -9.60 -8.91
N LEU A 73 -10.16 -8.73 -9.46
CA LEU A 73 -11.60 -8.72 -9.22
C LEU A 73 -12.38 -9.42 -10.35
N ARG A 74 -11.69 -9.87 -11.39
CA ARG A 74 -12.31 -10.59 -12.50
C ARG A 74 -12.51 -12.07 -12.12
N PRO A 75 -13.68 -12.66 -12.42
CA PRO A 75 -13.96 -14.06 -12.15
C PRO A 75 -13.11 -15.01 -13.01
#